data_AF-A0A2W2KRY3-F1
#
_entry.id   AF-A0A2W2KRY3-F1
#
_cell.length_a   1.000
_cell.length_b   1.000
_cell.length_c   1.000
_cell.angle_alpha   90.00
_cell.angle_beta   90.00
_cell.angle_gamma   90.00
#
_symmetry.space_group_name_H-M   'P 1'
#
loop_
_entity.id
_entity.type
_entity.pdbx_description
1 polymer ?
#
loop_
_entity_poly.entity_id
_entity_poly.type
_entity_poly.pdbx_seq_one_letter_code
_entity_poly.pdbx_strand_id
1 'polypeptide(L)'
;MPLSVVDLMPFRKGDDASRTMSDTLAVARAADAAGYHRYWIAEHHNANALASSATVVVMAEVAAATERIRVGAGGIMLPNHMPLVVAEQFGTLEAFHPGRIDLGLGRAAHHPALRGGRPRHPFRPLPGRLPPPPRGRRRPPDGHPPHEAA
;
A
#
# COMPACT_ATOMS: atom_id res chain seq x y z
N MET A 1 -25.72 -16.52 -4.05
CA MET A 1 -24.84 -15.69 -3.20
C MET A 1 -23.66 -15.24 -4.06
N PRO A 2 -23.24 -13.96 -4.07
CA PRO A 2 -22.12 -13.49 -4.89
C PRO A 2 -20.78 -14.00 -4.35
N LEU A 3 -19.84 -14.32 -5.26
CA LEU A 3 -18.46 -14.70 -4.92
C LEU A 3 -17.49 -13.54 -5.14
N SER A 4 -16.39 -13.51 -4.39
CA SER A 4 -15.38 -12.43 -4.44
C SER A 4 -13.98 -12.97 -4.20
N VAL A 5 -12.96 -12.20 -4.59
CA VAL A 5 -11.54 -12.54 -4.45
C VAL A 5 -10.86 -11.56 -3.49
N VAL A 6 -10.00 -12.08 -2.62
CA VAL A 6 -9.00 -11.29 -1.87
C VAL A 6 -7.63 -11.79 -2.28
N ASP A 7 -6.86 -10.94 -2.93
CA ASP A 7 -5.51 -11.21 -3.40
C ASP A 7 -4.48 -10.66 -2.41
N LEU A 8 -3.57 -11.54 -1.96
CA LEU A 8 -2.46 -11.21 -1.08
C LEU A 8 -1.18 -10.89 -1.87
N MET A 9 -1.15 -11.20 -3.17
CA MET A 9 -0.01 -11.02 -4.07
C MET A 9 1.29 -11.70 -3.57
N PRO A 10 1.29 -13.02 -3.34
CA PRO A 10 2.45 -13.72 -2.83
C PRO A 10 3.56 -13.87 -3.89
N PHE A 11 4.81 -13.68 -3.48
CA PHE A 11 5.96 -14.10 -4.26
C PHE A 11 6.05 -15.61 -4.30
N ARG A 12 5.99 -16.20 -5.49
CA ARG A 12 6.31 -17.63 -5.66
C ARG A 12 7.82 -17.80 -5.71
N LYS A 13 8.26 -19.04 -5.50
CA LYS A 13 9.69 -19.38 -5.53
C LYS A 13 10.27 -19.05 -6.91
N GLY A 14 11.21 -18.10 -6.94
CA GLY A 14 11.90 -17.65 -8.15
C GLY A 14 11.24 -16.47 -8.86
N ASP A 15 10.08 -16.00 -8.40
CA ASP A 15 9.43 -14.81 -8.95
C ASP A 15 10.06 -13.52 -8.45
N ASP A 16 9.85 -12.45 -9.22
CA ASP A 16 10.11 -11.07 -8.83
C ASP A 16 8.80 -10.24 -8.81
N ALA A 17 8.92 -8.96 -8.43
CA ALA A 17 7.78 -8.05 -8.37
C ALA A 17 7.09 -7.86 -9.72
N SER A 18 7.84 -7.84 -10.82
CA SER A 18 7.25 -7.66 -12.15
C SER A 18 6.38 -8.87 -12.51
N ARG A 19 6.86 -10.08 -12.22
CA ARG A 19 6.09 -11.30 -12.47
C ARG A 19 4.85 -11.35 -11.59
N THR A 20 4.96 -11.09 -10.30
CA THR A 20 3.81 -11.08 -9.38
C THR A 20 2.74 -10.06 -9.80
N MET A 21 3.14 -8.86 -10.24
CA MET A 21 2.19 -7.86 -10.74
C MET A 21 1.46 -8.34 -12.00
N SER A 22 2.19 -8.94 -12.94
CA SER A 22 1.61 -9.48 -14.17
C SER A 22 0.60 -10.61 -13.88
N ASP A 23 0.95 -11.50 -12.96
CA ASP A 23 0.09 -12.59 -12.52
C ASP A 23 -1.18 -12.05 -11.83
N THR A 24 -1.07 -11.03 -10.96
CA THR A 24 -2.23 -10.38 -10.32
C THR A 24 -3.19 -9.80 -11.37
N LEU A 25 -2.68 -9.12 -12.41
CA LEU A 25 -3.54 -8.62 -13.49
C LEU A 25 -4.22 -9.75 -14.27
N ALA A 26 -3.52 -10.86 -14.52
CA ALA A 26 -4.10 -12.02 -15.19
C ALA A 26 -5.24 -12.65 -14.35
N VAL A 27 -5.04 -12.79 -13.04
CA VAL A 27 -6.08 -13.31 -12.14
C VAL A 27 -7.27 -12.35 -12.08
N ALA A 28 -7.04 -11.04 -11.99
CA ALA A 28 -8.11 -10.05 -11.97
C ALA A 28 -8.98 -10.09 -13.25
N ARG A 29 -8.35 -10.18 -14.43
CA ARG A 29 -9.07 -10.34 -15.71
C ARG A 29 -9.88 -11.63 -15.75
N ALA A 30 -9.31 -12.73 -15.26
CA ALA A 30 -10.02 -14.01 -15.19
C ALA A 30 -11.22 -13.95 -14.23
N ALA A 31 -11.07 -13.33 -13.06
CA ALA A 31 -12.14 -13.14 -12.09
C ALA A 31 -13.27 -12.27 -12.65
N ASP A 32 -12.93 -11.19 -13.35
CA ASP A 32 -13.89 -10.32 -14.04
C ASP A 32 -14.65 -11.07 -15.13
N ALA A 33 -13.95 -11.82 -15.98
CA ALA A 33 -14.53 -12.65 -17.03
C ALA A 33 -15.48 -13.73 -16.46
N ALA A 34 -15.12 -14.32 -15.33
CA ALA A 34 -15.90 -15.35 -14.63
C ALA A 34 -17.09 -14.79 -13.82
N GLY A 35 -17.27 -13.47 -13.75
CA GLY A 35 -18.43 -12.85 -13.08
C GLY A 35 -18.31 -12.77 -11.56
N TYR A 36 -17.09 -12.75 -11.01
CA TYR A 36 -16.89 -12.43 -9.59
C TYR A 36 -17.35 -11.00 -9.29
N HIS A 37 -17.85 -10.80 -8.07
CA HIS A 37 -18.45 -9.52 -7.66
C HIS A 37 -17.40 -8.47 -7.27
N ARG A 38 -16.33 -8.90 -6.59
CA ARG A 38 -15.24 -8.03 -6.10
C ARG A 38 -13.89 -8.68 -6.26
N TYR A 39 -12.88 -7.85 -6.53
CA TYR A 39 -11.47 -8.18 -6.46
C TYR A 39 -10.79 -7.21 -5.49
N TRP A 40 -10.39 -7.70 -4.32
CA TRP A 40 -9.77 -6.90 -3.29
C TRP A 40 -8.29 -7.23 -3.13
N ILE A 41 -7.46 -6.22 -2.93
CA ILE A 41 -6.02 -6.37 -2.71
C ILE A 41 -5.71 -6.07 -1.24
N ALA A 42 -5.11 -7.02 -0.53
CA ALA A 42 -4.77 -6.84 0.89
C ALA A 42 -3.48 -6.02 1.04
N GLU A 43 -3.45 -5.05 1.96
CA GLU A 43 -2.25 -4.23 2.20
C GLU A 43 -1.24 -4.94 3.11
N HIS A 44 0.03 -5.00 2.71
CA HIS A 44 1.10 -5.56 3.53
C HIS A 44 2.40 -4.74 3.43
N HIS A 45 2.99 -4.43 4.58
CA HIS A 45 4.28 -3.74 4.69
C HIS A 45 5.32 -4.62 5.37
N ASN A 46 6.59 -4.47 4.97
CA ASN A 46 7.72 -5.26 5.52
C ASN A 46 7.52 -6.79 5.43
N ALA A 47 6.63 -7.24 4.56
CA ALA A 47 6.36 -8.65 4.31
C ALA A 47 7.15 -9.08 3.08
N ASN A 48 8.31 -9.71 3.29
CA ASN A 48 9.20 -10.16 2.20
C ASN A 48 8.53 -11.14 1.22
N ALA A 49 7.41 -11.75 1.62
CA ALA A 49 6.68 -12.73 0.82
C ALA A 49 5.53 -12.12 0.01
N LEU A 50 5.21 -10.83 0.15
CA LEU A 50 4.01 -10.21 -0.44
C LEU A 50 4.37 -8.92 -1.20
N ALA A 51 3.76 -8.71 -2.37
CA ALA A 51 4.03 -7.56 -3.25
C ALA A 51 3.08 -6.37 -3.04
N SER A 52 2.13 -6.47 -2.11
CA SER A 52 0.95 -5.60 -2.02
C SER A 52 1.10 -4.37 -1.11
N SER A 53 2.28 -3.74 -1.08
CA SER A 53 2.54 -2.59 -0.20
C SER A 53 2.00 -1.25 -0.74
N ALA A 54 1.83 -1.13 -2.05
CA ALA A 54 1.30 0.06 -2.72
C ALA A 54 -0.12 -0.20 -3.24
N THR A 55 -1.03 -0.63 -2.35
CA THR A 55 -2.37 -1.15 -2.67
C THR A 55 -3.13 -0.29 -3.66
N VAL A 56 -3.22 1.02 -3.45
CA VAL A 56 -3.98 1.95 -4.31
C VAL A 56 -3.43 2.00 -5.73
N VAL A 57 -2.10 1.90 -5.90
CA VAL A 57 -1.47 1.89 -7.23
C VAL A 57 -1.83 0.60 -7.97
N VAL A 58 -1.78 -0.54 -7.28
CA VAL A 58 -2.17 -1.83 -7.88
C VAL A 58 -3.67 -1.84 -8.20
N MET A 59 -4.51 -1.25 -7.34
CA MET A 59 -5.95 -1.09 -7.60
C MET A 59 -6.21 -0.30 -8.88
N ALA A 60 -5.46 0.78 -9.14
CA ALA A 60 -5.58 1.57 -10.37
C ALA A 60 -5.36 0.70 -11.62
N GLU A 61 -4.27 -0.08 -11.62
CA GLU A 61 -3.93 -0.98 -12.73
C GLU A 61 -4.98 -2.09 -12.91
N VAL A 62 -5.48 -2.67 -11.81
CA VAL A 62 -6.54 -3.69 -11.86
C VAL A 62 -7.86 -3.12 -12.38
N ALA A 63 -8.25 -1.93 -11.92
CA ALA A 63 -9.47 -1.26 -12.38
C ALA A 63 -9.40 -0.89 -13.86
N ALA A 64 -8.24 -0.44 -14.35
CA ALA A 64 -7.98 -0.20 -15.76
C ALA A 64 -7.94 -1.49 -16.60
N ALA A 65 -7.52 -2.60 -16.01
CA ALA A 65 -7.40 -3.90 -16.68
C ALA A 65 -8.71 -4.70 -16.75
N THR A 66 -9.78 -4.26 -16.08
CA THR A 66 -11.05 -4.99 -15.95
C THR A 66 -12.24 -4.10 -16.27
N GLU A 67 -13.37 -4.69 -16.62
CA GLU A 67 -14.53 -3.96 -17.13
C GLU A 67 -15.68 -3.87 -16.11
N ARG A 68 -15.97 -4.95 -15.37
CA ARG A 68 -17.21 -5.05 -14.58
C ARG A 68 -16.96 -5.21 -13.09
N ILE A 69 -15.98 -6.02 -12.72
CA ILE A 69 -15.68 -6.35 -11.33
C ILE A 69 -15.39 -5.07 -10.52
N ARG A 70 -15.89 -5.01 -9.29
CA ARG A 70 -15.52 -3.96 -8.34
C ARG A 70 -14.10 -4.22 -7.84
N VAL A 71 -13.32 -3.17 -7.70
CA VAL A 71 -11.92 -3.24 -7.28
C VAL A 71 -11.77 -2.52 -5.96
N GLY A 72 -11.09 -3.13 -5.00
CA GLY A 72 -11.02 -2.58 -3.65
C GLY A 72 -9.76 -2.89 -2.90
N ALA A 73 -9.61 -2.21 -1.77
CA ALA A 73 -8.66 -2.60 -0.76
C ALA A 73 -9.28 -3.65 0.17
N GLY A 74 -8.59 -4.78 0.34
CA GLY A 74 -8.82 -5.78 1.39
C GLY A 74 -8.39 -5.29 2.77
N GLY A 75 -8.60 -4.00 3.05
CA GLY A 75 -8.20 -3.26 4.23
C GLY A 75 -6.99 -2.35 4.00
N ILE A 76 -7.23 -1.05 3.78
CA ILE A 76 -6.19 -0.03 3.97
C ILE A 76 -5.86 0.02 5.46
N MET A 77 -4.58 -0.12 5.81
CA MET A 77 -4.10 0.01 7.19
C MET A 77 -4.08 1.49 7.58
N LEU A 78 -5.27 2.10 7.71
CA LEU A 78 -5.46 3.55 7.87
C LEU A 78 -4.56 4.21 8.94
N PRO A 79 -4.23 3.57 10.09
CA PRO A 79 -3.27 4.13 11.05
C PRO A 79 -1.87 4.44 10.49
N ASN A 80 -1.50 3.86 9.35
CA ASN A 80 -0.21 4.08 8.67
C ASN A 80 -0.26 5.23 7.64
N HIS A 81 -1.43 5.77 7.33
CA HIS A 81 -1.66 6.74 6.26
C HIS A 81 -2.27 8.02 6.79
N MET A 82 -2.06 9.12 6.06
CA MET A 82 -2.86 10.33 6.28
C MET A 82 -4.27 10.11 5.72
N PRO A 83 -5.34 10.26 6.53
CA PRO A 83 -6.71 10.02 6.06
C PRO A 83 -7.10 10.88 4.85
N LEU A 84 -6.62 12.12 4.78
CA LEU A 84 -6.85 13.00 3.63
C LEU A 84 -6.28 12.40 2.33
N VAL A 85 -5.04 11.89 2.37
CA VAL A 85 -4.39 11.28 1.20
C VAL A 85 -5.17 10.04 0.75
N VAL A 86 -5.66 9.22 1.70
CA VAL A 86 -6.52 8.08 1.37
C VAL A 86 -7.81 8.54 0.70
N ALA A 87 -8.47 9.57 1.24
CA ALA A 87 -9.69 10.11 0.64
C ALA A 87 -9.48 10.66 -0.78
N GLU A 88 -8.41 11.42 -1.01
CA GLU A 88 -8.05 11.98 -2.32
C GLU A 88 -7.72 10.87 -3.34
N GLN A 89 -6.98 9.85 -2.92
CA GLN A 89 -6.64 8.71 -3.77
C GLN A 89 -7.87 7.90 -4.20
N PHE A 90 -8.72 7.53 -3.24
CA PHE A 90 -9.93 6.77 -3.54
C PHE A 90 -10.97 7.60 -4.31
N GLY A 91 -11.11 8.89 -3.99
CA GLY A 91 -11.94 9.81 -4.77
C GLY A 91 -11.46 9.95 -6.22
N THR A 92 -10.15 9.99 -6.42
CA THR A 92 -9.55 10.00 -7.77
C THR A 92 -9.83 8.71 -8.53
N LEU A 93 -9.66 7.55 -7.89
CA LEU A 93 -9.98 6.26 -8.51
C LEU A 93 -11.46 6.13 -8.87
N GLU A 94 -12.36 6.58 -7.98
CA GLU A 94 -13.80 6.58 -8.23
C GLU A 94 -14.16 7.51 -9.40
N ALA A 95 -13.46 8.64 -9.56
CA ALA A 95 -13.66 9.52 -10.71
C ALA A 95 -13.26 8.87 -12.05
N PHE A 96 -12.19 8.05 -12.07
CA PHE A 96 -11.80 7.28 -13.25
C PHE A 96 -12.69 6.05 -13.50
N HIS A 97 -13.20 5.44 -12.42
CA HIS A 97 -13.91 4.16 -12.45
C HIS A 97 -15.22 4.23 -11.64
N PRO A 98 -16.20 5.04 -12.09
CA PRO A 98 -17.39 5.35 -11.30
C PRO A 98 -18.19 4.10 -10.94
N GLY A 99 -18.57 4.00 -9.68
CA GLY A 99 -19.35 2.91 -9.11
C GLY A 99 -18.57 1.61 -8.95
N ARG A 100 -17.25 1.58 -9.18
CA ARG A 100 -16.45 0.34 -9.16
C ARG A 100 -15.41 0.27 -8.05
N ILE A 101 -15.20 1.32 -7.25
CA ILE A 101 -14.14 1.35 -6.23
C ILE A 101 -14.69 1.04 -4.83
N ASP A 102 -13.99 0.16 -4.10
CA ASP A 102 -14.29 -0.22 -2.71
C ASP A 102 -13.17 0.20 -1.75
N LEU A 103 -13.47 1.05 -0.78
CA LEU A 103 -12.58 1.38 0.34
C LEU A 103 -12.84 0.43 1.53
N GLY A 104 -12.12 -0.69 1.58
CA GLY A 104 -12.04 -1.49 2.80
C GLY A 104 -11.03 -0.88 3.77
N LEU A 105 -11.36 -0.82 5.05
CA LEU A 105 -10.47 -0.33 6.11
C LEU A 105 -10.00 -1.50 6.99
N GLY A 106 -8.69 -1.59 7.17
CA GLY A 106 -8.01 -2.61 7.96
C GLY A 106 -7.49 -2.07 9.27
N ARG A 107 -7.28 -2.98 10.23
CA ARG A 107 -6.54 -2.68 11.46
C ARG A 107 -5.06 -2.85 11.19
N ALA A 108 -4.24 -1.90 11.62
CA ALA A 108 -2.81 -2.13 11.70
C ALA A 108 -2.50 -2.93 12.96
N ALA A 109 -1.82 -4.07 12.85
CA ALA A 109 -1.15 -4.64 14.01
C ALA A 109 0.00 -3.69 14.38
N HIS A 110 -0.07 -3.06 15.56
CA HIS A 110 1.08 -2.34 16.12
C HIS A 110 2.16 -3.36 16.46
N HIS A 111 2.97 -3.77 15.49
CA HIS A 111 4.18 -4.52 15.79
C HIS A 111 5.24 -3.50 16.21
N PRO A 112 5.80 -3.57 17.44
CA PRO A 112 6.85 -2.67 17.86
C PRO A 112 7.97 -2.71 16.83
N ALA A 113 8.37 -1.51 16.40
CA ALA A 113 9.35 -1.25 15.36
C ALA A 113 10.46 -2.30 15.38
N LEU A 114 10.66 -2.97 14.24
CA LEU A 114 11.78 -3.87 14.04
C LEU A 114 13.08 -3.13 14.37
N ARG A 115 13.69 -3.50 15.49
CA ARG A 115 15.08 -3.18 15.79
C ARG A 115 15.95 -3.86 14.72
N GLY A 116 16.66 -3.07 13.93
CA GLY A 116 17.98 -3.43 13.38
C GLY A 116 18.05 -4.18 12.04
N GLY A 117 16.95 -4.61 11.42
CA GLY A 117 16.98 -5.22 10.08
C GLY A 117 16.76 -4.19 8.96
N ARG A 118 17.60 -4.18 7.91
CA ARG A 118 17.28 -3.41 6.70
C ARG A 118 16.04 -4.04 6.04
N PRO A 119 14.94 -3.28 5.83
CA PRO A 119 13.80 -3.77 5.06
C PRO A 119 14.29 -4.19 3.67
N ARG A 120 13.97 -5.41 3.23
CA ARG A 120 14.13 -5.77 1.82
C ARG A 120 12.90 -5.23 1.11
N HIS A 121 13.09 -4.21 0.28
CA HIS A 121 12.02 -3.73 -0.59
C HIS A 121 11.79 -4.74 -1.71
N PRO A 122 10.52 -5.09 -2.01
CA PRO A 122 10.19 -6.00 -3.11
C PRO A 122 10.60 -5.43 -4.47
N PHE A 123 10.72 -4.10 -4.56
CA PHE A 123 11.15 -3.40 -5.75
C PHE A 123 12.63 -3.06 -5.70
N ARG A 124 13.32 -3.27 -6.82
CA ARG A 124 14.66 -2.73 -7.02
C ARG A 124 14.58 -1.19 -6.93
N PRO A 125 15.52 -0.52 -6.24
CA PRO A 125 15.54 0.93 -6.20
C PRO A 125 15.61 1.50 -7.61
N LEU A 126 14.80 2.53 -7.87
CA LEU A 126 14.91 3.30 -9.12
C LEU A 126 16.32 3.93 -9.20
N PRO A 127 16.89 4.04 -10.42
CA PRO A 127 18.13 4.78 -10.61
C PRO A 127 17.93 6.25 -10.19
N GLY A 128 18.88 6.78 -9.42
CA GLY A 128 18.79 8.13 -8.84
C GLY A 128 18.20 8.09 -7.43
N ARG A 129 19.06 7.91 -6.42
CA ARG A 129 18.64 8.03 -5.01
C ARG A 129 18.09 9.42 -4.76
N LEU A 130 16.95 9.54 -4.08
CA LEU A 130 16.63 10.77 -3.40
C LEU A 130 17.83 11.13 -2.49
N PRO A 131 18.29 12.39 -2.48
CA PRO A 131 19.29 12.80 -1.51
C PRO A 131 18.76 12.49 -0.10
N PRO A 132 19.62 12.07 0.84
CA PRO A 132 19.19 11.87 2.21
C PRO A 132 18.50 13.15 2.72
N PRO A 133 17.44 13.04 3.54
CA PRO A 133 16.81 14.22 4.10
C PRO A 133 17.88 15.07 4.79
N PRO A 134 17.79 16.42 4.70
CA PRO A 134 18.73 17.28 5.39
C PRO A 134 18.72 16.88 6.87
N ARG A 135 19.91 16.61 7.42
CA ARG A 135 20.04 16.33 8.86
C ARG A 135 19.49 17.56 9.56
N GLY A 136 18.31 17.43 10.17
CA GLY A 136 17.75 18.47 11.01
C GLY A 136 18.84 18.87 11.99
N ARG A 137 19.25 20.15 11.98
CA ARG A 137 20.12 20.68 13.02
C ARG A 137 19.41 20.36 14.32
N ARG A 138 19.99 19.51 15.17
CA ARG A 138 19.51 19.36 16.54
C ARG A 138 19.52 20.78 17.10
N ARG A 139 18.35 21.33 17.41
CA ARG A 139 18.26 22.54 18.23
C ARG A 139 19.05 22.20 19.51
N PRO A 140 20.11 22.93 19.86
CA PRO A 140 20.72 22.73 21.17
C PRO A 140 19.60 22.90 22.22
N PRO A 141 19.57 22.09 23.29
CA PRO A 141 18.60 22.28 24.35
C PRO A 141 18.76 23.71 24.87
N ASP A 142 17.65 24.43 24.94
CA ASP A 142 17.60 25.82 25.38
C ASP A 142 18.33 25.93 26.73
N GLY A 143 19.42 26.70 26.75
CA GLY A 143 20.14 27.01 27.96
C GLY A 143 19.28 27.92 28.82
N HIS A 144 18.59 27.35 29.81
CA HIS A 144 18.06 28.14 30.92
C HIS A 144 19.24 28.78 31.67
N PRO A 145 19.29 30.11 31.83
CA PRO A 145 20.24 30.71 32.77
C PRO A 145 19.84 30.33 34.21
N PRO A 146 20.80 30.13 35.12
CA PRO A 146 20.50 29.87 36.52
C PRO A 146 19.84 31.11 37.14
N HIS A 147 18.74 30.88 37.86
CA HIS A 147 18.21 31.86 38.81
C HIS A 147 19.24 32.04 39.93
N GLU A 148 19.94 33.17 39.93
CA GLU A 148 20.59 33.66 41.15
C GLU A 148 19.54 34.28 42.06
N ALA A 149 19.50 33.77 43.29
CA ALA A 149 18.75 34.32 44.39
C ALA A 149 19.47 35.56 44.94
N ALA A 150 18.73 36.66 45.08
CA ALA A 150 18.99 37.75 46.01
C ALA A 150 17.65 38.37 46.42
#